data_AF-A0AAW2YU36-F1
#
_entry.id   AF-A0AAW2YU36-F1
#
_cell.length_a   1.000
_cell.length_b   1.000
_cell.length_c   1.000
_cell.angle_alpha   90.00
_cell.angle_beta   90.00
_cell.angle_gamma   90.00
#
_symmetry.space_group_name_H-M   'P 1'
#
loop_
_entity.id
_entity.type
_entity.pdbx_description
1 polymer ?
#
loop_
_entity_poly.entity_id
_entity_poly.type
_entity_poly.pdbx_seq_one_letter_code
_entity_poly.pdbx_strand_id
1 'polypeptide(L)'
;MDRPTPTPTELEEDITHKKDETRIEMEDIDYSRDSWKTKLWQFVKFVGPGLMVSVGYIDPGNWETDIQGGSTFGYALLYILVISNILAILLQTLAARLGLVTGRNLAQQIKNFYPSKINIVLWLLTECAIIATDLAEVLGTAIGLKLLFNIPVLWGVIITACDTLILLLLQQCGQRPLELLVLVLMFGVTICFIVELVFAQPSVVGILSGLIPTVPAGSIPVAAGMLGATIMPHNMYLHSGIISNKASRDIVMAKRLNLFAFFRFNVVS
;
A
#
# COMPACT_ATOMS: atom_id res chain seq x y z
N MET A 1 26.25 60.43 2.19
CA MET A 1 24.85 60.70 1.82
C MET A 1 23.99 59.96 2.82
N ASP A 2 23.72 60.60 3.96
CA ASP A 2 22.81 60.08 4.98
C ASP A 2 21.40 60.09 4.42
N ARG A 3 20.75 58.92 4.32
CA ARG A 3 19.30 58.90 4.17
C ARG A 3 18.70 59.31 5.52
N PRO A 4 17.79 60.30 5.56
CA PRO A 4 17.13 60.67 6.80
C PRO A 4 16.38 59.45 7.36
N THR A 5 16.45 59.27 8.68
CA THR A 5 15.66 58.28 9.41
C THR A 5 14.16 58.53 9.16
N PRO A 6 13.39 57.49 8.78
CA PRO A 6 11.98 57.65 8.44
C PRO A 6 11.20 58.19 9.64
N THR A 7 10.29 59.12 9.35
CA THR A 7 9.43 59.72 10.38
C THR A 7 8.37 58.71 10.86
N PRO A 8 7.87 58.81 12.10
CA PRO A 8 6.91 57.84 12.65
C PRO A 8 5.65 57.66 11.79
N THR A 9 5.26 58.71 11.07
CA THR A 9 4.10 58.72 10.16
C THR A 9 4.34 57.90 8.88
N GLU A 10 5.57 57.90 8.35
CA GLU A 10 5.95 57.09 7.18
C GLU A 10 6.05 55.59 7.52
N LEU A 11 6.41 55.28 8.77
CA LEU A 11 6.41 53.90 9.29
C LEU A 11 4.98 53.38 9.48
N GLU A 12 4.03 54.22 9.93
CA GLU A 12 2.63 53.82 10.04
C GLU A 12 1.98 53.59 8.67
N GLU A 13 2.25 54.43 7.68
CA GLU A 13 1.75 54.23 6.31
C GLU A 13 2.31 52.96 5.66
N ASP A 14 3.61 52.67 5.80
CA ASP A 14 4.25 51.45 5.27
C ASP A 14 3.73 50.17 5.96
N ILE A 15 3.48 50.22 7.27
CA ILE A 15 2.87 49.09 8.01
C ILE A 15 1.41 48.87 7.58
N THR A 16 0.67 49.94 7.27
CA THR A 16 -0.74 49.85 6.85
C THR A 16 -0.84 49.32 5.42
N HIS A 17 0.01 49.82 4.51
CA HIS A 17 0.10 49.36 3.13
C HIS A 17 0.52 47.88 3.05
N LYS A 18 1.49 47.47 3.89
CA LYS A 18 1.94 46.08 3.98
C LYS A 18 0.88 45.18 4.63
N LYS A 19 0.10 45.68 5.59
CA LYS A 19 -1.06 44.96 6.13
C LYS A 19 -2.15 44.76 5.08
N ASP A 20 -2.43 45.76 4.25
CA ASP A 20 -3.41 45.65 3.18
C ASP A 20 -2.90 44.75 2.03
N GLU A 21 -1.61 44.81 1.66
CA GLU A 21 -1.00 43.84 0.73
C GLU A 21 -1.03 42.41 1.27
N THR A 22 -0.69 42.21 2.55
CA THR A 22 -0.78 40.89 3.19
C THR A 22 -2.24 40.43 3.30
N ARG A 23 -3.18 41.34 3.48
CA ARG A 23 -4.62 41.05 3.55
C ARG A 23 -5.18 40.69 2.17
N ILE A 24 -4.72 41.35 1.10
CA ILE A 24 -5.06 41.03 -0.29
C ILE A 24 -4.43 39.68 -0.70
N GLU A 25 -3.17 39.41 -0.33
CA GLU A 25 -2.55 38.08 -0.55
C GLU A 25 -3.24 36.94 0.25
N MET A 26 -3.84 37.25 1.40
CA MET A 26 -4.61 36.29 2.20
C MET A 26 -6.06 36.11 1.70
N GLU A 27 -6.59 37.07 0.94
CA GLU A 27 -7.95 37.05 0.37
C GLU A 27 -7.97 36.39 -1.02
N ASP A 28 -6.82 36.30 -1.70
CA ASP A 28 -6.66 35.59 -2.99
C ASP A 28 -6.34 34.09 -2.87
N ILE A 29 -6.36 33.52 -1.65
CA ILE A 29 -6.55 32.07 -1.50
C ILE A 29 -8.04 31.80 -1.70
N ASP A 30 -8.43 31.73 -2.97
CA ASP A 30 -9.76 31.34 -3.42
C ASP A 30 -10.16 29.97 -2.82
N TYR A 31 -10.77 30.05 -1.64
CA TYR A 31 -11.50 28.97 -0.99
C TYR A 31 -12.94 28.95 -1.52
N SER A 32 -13.12 28.95 -2.85
CA SER A 32 -14.43 28.86 -3.48
C SER A 32 -14.43 27.97 -4.71
N ARG A 33 -14.09 26.70 -4.48
CA ARG A 33 -14.84 25.61 -5.14
C ARG A 33 -14.77 24.35 -4.30
N ASP A 34 -15.72 24.23 -3.38
CA ASP A 34 -16.07 23.05 -2.62
C ASP A 34 -16.66 21.97 -3.55
N SER A 35 -15.92 21.61 -4.61
CA SER A 35 -16.29 20.60 -5.56
C SER A 35 -15.85 19.25 -5.02
N TRP A 36 -16.77 18.31 -4.95
CA TRP A 36 -16.45 16.88 -4.74
C TRP A 36 -15.27 16.41 -5.58
N LYS A 37 -15.01 17.03 -6.74
CA LYS A 37 -13.84 16.76 -7.59
C LYS A 37 -12.50 17.08 -6.93
N THR A 38 -12.38 18.16 -6.15
CA THR A 38 -11.13 18.55 -5.47
C THR A 38 -10.86 17.65 -4.27
N LYS A 39 -11.92 17.31 -3.50
CA LYS A 39 -11.85 16.31 -2.42
C LYS A 39 -11.57 14.91 -2.96
N LEU A 40 -12.18 14.53 -4.09
CA LEU A 40 -11.90 13.28 -4.80
C LEU A 40 -10.46 13.25 -5.33
N TRP A 41 -9.95 14.35 -5.88
CA TRP A 41 -8.56 14.45 -6.34
C TRP A 41 -7.54 14.38 -5.20
N GLN A 42 -7.86 14.99 -4.04
CA GLN A 42 -7.04 14.86 -2.83
C GLN A 42 -7.11 13.43 -2.27
N PHE A 43 -8.29 12.80 -2.28
CA PHE A 43 -8.49 11.42 -1.88
C PHE A 43 -7.71 10.46 -2.79
N VAL A 44 -7.81 10.59 -4.11
CA VAL A 44 -7.05 9.79 -5.09
C VAL A 44 -5.54 9.94 -4.87
N LYS A 45 -5.04 11.17 -4.64
CA LYS A 45 -3.62 11.40 -4.28
C LYS A 45 -3.22 10.76 -2.94
N PHE A 46 -4.17 10.52 -2.04
CA PHE A 46 -3.92 9.92 -0.74
C PHE A 46 -4.03 8.40 -0.75
N VAL A 47 -4.90 7.86 -1.61
CA VAL A 47 -5.21 6.44 -1.79
C VAL A 47 -4.06 5.69 -2.44
N GLY A 48 -3.35 6.32 -3.39
CA GLY A 48 -2.23 5.74 -4.11
C GLY A 48 -1.25 4.86 -3.34
N PRO A 49 -0.60 5.39 -2.28
CA PRO A 49 0.33 4.61 -1.47
C PRO A 49 -0.32 3.49 -0.66
N GLY A 50 -1.59 3.62 -0.27
CA GLY A 50 -2.34 2.52 0.37
C GLY A 50 -2.67 1.42 -0.64
N LEU A 51 -2.95 1.80 -1.89
CA LEU A 51 -3.20 0.91 -3.00
C LEU A 51 -1.95 0.10 -3.38
N MET A 52 -0.76 0.71 -3.36
CA MET A 52 0.52 -0.01 -3.55
C MET A 52 0.71 -1.15 -2.54
N VAL A 53 0.29 -0.93 -1.30
CA VAL A 53 0.36 -1.95 -0.25
C VAL A 53 -0.65 -3.06 -0.47
N SER A 54 -1.85 -2.72 -0.96
CA SER A 54 -2.89 -3.69 -1.30
C SER A 54 -2.49 -4.58 -2.48
N VAL A 55 -1.73 -4.06 -3.44
CA VAL A 55 -1.27 -4.83 -4.63
C VAL A 55 -0.40 -6.02 -4.23
N GLY A 56 0.41 -5.88 -3.18
CA GLY A 56 1.22 -7.00 -2.67
C GLY A 56 0.38 -8.21 -2.21
N TYR A 57 -0.90 -8.02 -1.87
CA TYR A 57 -1.81 -9.11 -1.49
C TYR A 57 -2.55 -9.73 -2.68
N ILE A 58 -2.34 -9.21 -3.89
CA ILE A 58 -2.98 -9.65 -5.14
C ILE A 58 -1.89 -10.23 -6.07
N ASP A 59 -0.85 -10.81 -5.49
CA ASP A 59 0.24 -11.45 -6.21
C ASP A 59 -0.12 -12.89 -6.61
N PRO A 60 0.51 -13.43 -7.68
CA PRO A 60 0.27 -14.81 -8.13
C PRO A 60 0.52 -15.87 -7.05
N GLY A 61 1.42 -15.59 -6.09
CA GLY A 61 1.75 -16.51 -5.00
C GLY A 61 0.58 -16.75 -4.05
N ASN A 62 -0.15 -15.69 -3.69
CA ASN A 62 -1.37 -15.84 -2.89
C ASN A 62 -2.44 -16.64 -3.64
N TRP A 63 -2.64 -16.36 -4.93
CA TRP A 63 -3.65 -17.06 -5.74
C TRP A 63 -3.38 -18.55 -5.91
N GLU A 64 -2.11 -18.98 -6.01
CA GLU A 64 -1.77 -20.39 -6.15
C GLU A 64 -2.35 -21.20 -4.98
N THR A 65 -2.12 -20.73 -3.75
CA THR A 65 -2.60 -21.43 -2.54
C THR A 65 -4.12 -21.40 -2.41
N ASP A 66 -4.77 -20.30 -2.79
CA ASP A 66 -6.22 -20.16 -2.75
C ASP A 66 -6.92 -21.03 -3.80
N ILE A 67 -6.40 -21.07 -5.03
CA ILE A 67 -6.92 -21.91 -6.12
C ILE A 67 -6.68 -23.38 -5.82
N GLN A 68 -5.51 -23.74 -5.27
CA GLN A 68 -5.23 -25.10 -4.84
C GLN A 68 -6.18 -25.54 -3.72
N GLY A 69 -6.47 -24.66 -2.75
CA GLY A 69 -7.45 -24.89 -1.69
C GLY A 69 -8.86 -25.09 -2.24
N GLY A 70 -9.30 -24.21 -3.13
CA GLY A 70 -10.63 -24.28 -3.74
C GLY A 70 -10.84 -25.50 -4.65
N SER A 71 -9.81 -25.86 -5.43
CA SER A 71 -9.89 -27.03 -6.33
C SER A 71 -9.86 -28.36 -5.60
N THR A 72 -9.11 -28.46 -4.50
CA THR A 72 -8.94 -29.72 -3.75
C THR A 72 -10.01 -29.91 -2.68
N PHE A 73 -10.39 -28.84 -1.97
CA PHE A 73 -11.27 -28.90 -0.80
C PHE A 73 -12.59 -28.13 -0.98
N GLY A 74 -12.85 -27.58 -2.17
CA GLY A 74 -14.05 -26.79 -2.43
C GLY A 74 -14.14 -25.59 -1.49
N TYR A 75 -15.31 -25.43 -0.86
CA TYR A 75 -15.57 -24.31 0.06
C TYR A 75 -15.07 -24.56 1.50
N ALA A 76 -14.55 -25.75 1.85
CA ALA A 76 -14.26 -26.10 3.24
C ALA A 76 -13.17 -25.22 3.88
N LEU A 77 -12.24 -24.69 3.09
CA LEU A 77 -11.13 -23.84 3.56
C LEU A 77 -11.48 -22.34 3.58
N LEU A 78 -12.70 -21.96 3.20
CA LEU A 78 -13.11 -20.57 3.06
C LEU A 78 -13.07 -19.82 4.40
N TYR A 79 -13.40 -20.48 5.51
CA TYR A 79 -13.26 -19.88 6.84
C TYR A 79 -11.80 -19.54 7.20
N ILE A 80 -10.82 -20.36 6.77
CA ILE A 80 -9.38 -20.11 7.01
C ILE A 80 -8.93 -18.90 6.23
N LEU A 81 -9.35 -18.80 4.96
CA LEU A 81 -9.09 -17.64 4.11
C LEU A 81 -9.61 -16.35 4.76
N VAL A 82 -10.82 -16.37 5.31
CA VAL A 82 -11.42 -15.22 6.00
C VAL A 82 -10.63 -14.84 7.25
N ILE A 83 -10.28 -15.81 8.10
CA ILE A 83 -9.47 -15.58 9.30
C ILE A 83 -8.08 -15.02 8.92
N SER A 84 -7.47 -15.57 7.87
CA SER A 84 -6.19 -15.12 7.35
C SER A 84 -6.23 -13.64 6.95
N ASN A 85 -7.27 -13.24 6.21
CA ASN A 85 -7.48 -11.85 5.80
C ASN A 85 -7.71 -10.92 6.99
N ILE A 86 -8.47 -11.34 7.99
CA ILE A 86 -8.66 -10.56 9.23
C ILE A 86 -7.32 -10.35 9.95
N LEU A 87 -6.50 -11.40 10.04
CA LEU A 87 -5.17 -11.32 10.64
C LEU A 87 -4.24 -10.40 9.85
N ALA A 88 -4.25 -10.47 8.52
CA ALA A 88 -3.51 -9.53 7.67
C ALA A 88 -3.92 -8.09 7.95
N ILE A 89 -5.22 -7.77 7.94
CA ILE A 89 -5.73 -6.42 8.22
C ILE A 89 -5.27 -5.93 9.60
N LEU A 90 -5.33 -6.80 10.61
CA LEU A 90 -4.87 -6.48 11.96
C LEU A 90 -3.37 -6.15 11.99
N LEU A 91 -2.53 -7.05 11.47
CA LEU A 91 -1.08 -6.86 11.44
C LEU A 91 -0.68 -5.61 10.65
N GLN A 92 -1.38 -5.38 9.54
CA GLN A 92 -1.12 -4.25 8.65
C GLN A 92 -1.55 -2.92 9.28
N THR A 93 -2.63 -2.92 10.04
CA THR A 93 -3.06 -1.77 10.85
C THR A 93 -2.07 -1.47 11.97
N LEU A 94 -1.49 -2.50 12.60
CA LEU A 94 -0.47 -2.32 13.63
C LEU A 94 0.83 -1.75 13.04
N ALA A 95 1.30 -2.28 11.90
CA ALA A 95 2.47 -1.76 11.19
C ALA A 95 2.28 -0.28 10.77
N ALA A 96 1.09 0.05 10.29
CA ALA A 96 0.69 1.42 9.97
C ALA A 96 0.71 2.34 11.20
N ARG A 97 0.08 1.92 12.30
CA ARG A 97 0.05 2.67 13.56
C ARG A 97 1.44 2.89 14.13
N LEU A 98 2.33 1.90 14.06
CA LEU A 98 3.72 2.05 14.49
C LEU A 98 4.43 3.15 13.68
N GLY A 99 4.27 3.14 12.36
CA GLY A 99 4.84 4.15 11.46
C GLY A 99 4.32 5.56 11.73
N LEU A 100 3.01 5.70 12.02
CA LEU A 100 2.38 6.98 12.38
C LEU A 100 2.86 7.51 13.72
N VAL A 101 2.80 6.69 14.77
CA VAL A 101 3.05 7.14 16.15
C VAL A 101 4.54 7.42 16.38
N THR A 102 5.41 6.56 15.84
CA THR A 102 6.84 6.68 16.10
C THR A 102 7.58 7.52 15.08
N GLY A 103 6.95 7.81 13.93
CA GLY A 103 7.58 8.50 12.81
C GLY A 103 8.74 7.73 12.17
N ARG A 104 8.96 6.48 12.56
CA ARG A 104 10.05 5.60 12.08
C ARG A 104 9.45 4.36 11.43
N ASN A 105 10.18 3.79 10.47
CA ASN A 105 9.76 2.53 9.85
C ASN A 105 10.00 1.33 10.79
N LEU A 106 9.31 0.22 10.55
CA LEU A 106 9.42 -1.00 11.37
C LEU A 106 10.86 -1.53 11.42
N ALA A 107 11.60 -1.46 10.31
CA ALA A 107 12.98 -1.90 10.22
C ALA A 107 13.93 -1.08 11.12
N GLN A 108 13.74 0.23 11.19
CA GLN A 108 14.50 1.12 12.07
C GLN A 108 14.20 0.83 13.53
N GLN A 109 12.95 0.50 13.87
CA GLN A 109 12.60 0.15 15.24
C GLN A 109 13.18 -1.19 15.67
N ILE A 110 13.11 -2.20 14.82
CA ILE A 110 13.77 -3.49 15.05
C ILE A 110 15.27 -3.28 15.23
N LYS A 111 15.90 -2.47 14.37
CA LYS A 111 17.32 -2.14 14.49
C LYS A 111 17.70 -1.50 15.83
N ASN A 112 16.83 -0.67 16.38
CA ASN A 112 17.06 0.02 17.66
C ASN A 112 16.79 -0.88 18.88
N PHE A 113 15.87 -1.83 18.76
CA PHE A 113 15.43 -2.68 19.88
C PHE A 113 16.29 -3.95 20.03
N TYR A 114 16.76 -4.50 18.91
CA TYR A 114 17.52 -5.76 18.90
C TYR A 114 19.02 -5.56 18.73
N PRO A 115 19.87 -6.45 19.30
CA PRO A 115 21.31 -6.42 19.10
C PRO A 115 21.68 -6.69 17.63
N SER A 116 22.82 -6.14 17.20
CA SER A 116 23.26 -6.14 15.78
C SER A 116 23.27 -7.53 15.12
N LYS A 117 23.55 -8.61 15.87
CA LYS A 117 23.53 -9.98 15.34
C LYS A 117 22.13 -10.42 14.90
N ILE A 118 21.10 -10.13 15.69
CA ILE A 118 19.70 -10.48 15.37
C ILE A 118 19.22 -9.63 14.19
N ASN A 119 19.61 -8.36 14.13
CA ASN A 119 19.26 -7.49 13.01
C ASN A 119 19.79 -8.00 11.67
N ILE A 120 21.02 -8.53 11.63
CA ILE A 120 21.59 -9.13 10.41
C ILE A 120 20.79 -10.38 9.99
N VAL A 121 20.40 -11.22 10.95
CA VAL A 121 19.56 -12.41 10.66
C VAL A 121 18.18 -11.99 10.13
N LEU A 122 17.53 -11.02 10.77
CA LEU A 122 16.22 -10.51 10.32
C LEU A 122 16.32 -9.84 8.94
N TRP A 123 17.40 -9.14 8.67
CA TRP A 123 17.68 -8.56 7.36
C TRP A 123 17.83 -9.66 6.29
N LEU A 124 18.64 -10.68 6.55
CA LEU A 124 18.79 -11.83 5.64
C LEU A 124 17.45 -12.55 5.39
N LEU A 125 16.66 -12.78 6.43
CA LEU A 125 15.34 -13.41 6.28
C LEU A 125 14.40 -12.57 5.41
N THR A 126 14.42 -11.25 5.58
CA THR A 126 13.60 -10.34 4.78
C THR A 126 14.06 -10.31 3.33
N GLU A 127 15.38 -10.30 3.09
CA GLU A 127 15.96 -10.36 1.74
C GLU A 127 15.57 -11.68 1.04
N CYS A 128 15.72 -12.82 1.71
CA CYS A 128 15.27 -14.12 1.19
C CYS A 128 13.77 -14.14 0.87
N ALA A 129 12.93 -13.50 1.71
CA ALA A 129 11.50 -13.43 1.47
C ALA A 129 11.15 -12.58 0.23
N ILE A 130 11.86 -11.47 0.00
CA ILE A 130 11.68 -10.64 -1.20
C ILE A 130 12.08 -11.43 -2.45
N ILE A 131 13.24 -12.11 -2.42
CA ILE A 131 13.69 -12.96 -3.54
C ILE A 131 12.69 -14.09 -3.83
N ALA A 132 12.11 -14.70 -2.80
CA ALA A 132 11.10 -15.74 -2.97
C ALA A 132 9.80 -15.19 -3.59
N THR A 133 9.39 -13.98 -3.21
CA THR A 133 8.20 -13.32 -3.76
C THR A 133 8.42 -12.95 -5.23
N ASP A 134 9.57 -12.36 -5.57
CA ASP A 134 9.95 -12.03 -6.95
C ASP A 134 10.00 -13.28 -7.84
N LEU A 135 10.53 -14.40 -7.32
CA LEU A 135 10.53 -15.68 -8.03
C LEU A 135 9.11 -16.17 -8.35
N ALA A 136 8.17 -16.04 -7.39
CA ALA A 136 6.79 -16.41 -7.60
C ALA A 136 6.11 -15.55 -8.68
N GLU A 137 6.38 -14.23 -8.70
CA GLU A 137 5.85 -13.31 -9.73
C GLU A 137 6.40 -13.64 -11.13
N VAL A 138 7.70 -13.90 -11.24
CA VAL A 138 8.36 -14.27 -12.51
C VAL A 138 7.81 -15.60 -13.04
N LEU A 139 7.67 -16.62 -12.17
CA LEU A 139 7.12 -17.91 -12.55
C LEU A 139 5.65 -17.81 -12.94
N GLY A 140 4.84 -17.08 -12.15
CA GLY A 140 3.43 -16.86 -12.43
C GLY A 140 3.21 -16.22 -13.80
N THR A 141 3.99 -15.19 -14.11
CA THR A 141 3.90 -14.49 -15.40
C THR A 141 4.42 -15.36 -16.55
N ALA A 142 5.52 -16.09 -16.38
CA ALA A 142 6.05 -16.98 -17.41
C ALA A 142 5.08 -18.13 -17.73
N ILE A 143 4.42 -18.71 -16.73
CA ILE A 143 3.38 -19.72 -16.91
C ILE A 143 2.13 -19.10 -17.56
N GLY A 144 1.73 -17.89 -17.15
CA GLY A 144 0.63 -17.16 -17.77
C GLY A 144 0.85 -16.91 -19.27
N LEU A 145 2.05 -16.45 -19.65
CA LEU A 145 2.45 -16.25 -21.05
C LEU A 145 2.45 -17.57 -21.84
N LYS A 146 2.88 -18.66 -21.22
CA LYS A 146 2.79 -19.99 -21.81
C LYS A 146 1.34 -20.40 -22.06
N LEU A 147 0.42 -20.16 -21.12
CA LEU A 147 -0.99 -20.52 -21.30
C LEU A 147 -1.69 -19.65 -22.35
N LEU A 148 -1.34 -18.36 -22.44
CA LEU A 148 -2.00 -17.42 -23.35
C LEU A 148 -1.48 -17.50 -24.79
N PHE A 149 -0.17 -17.59 -24.97
CA PHE A 149 0.49 -17.51 -26.28
C PHE A 149 1.22 -18.80 -26.69
N ASN A 150 1.19 -19.83 -25.84
CA ASN A 150 1.94 -21.08 -26.03
C ASN A 150 3.46 -20.88 -26.20
N ILE A 151 3.99 -19.81 -25.59
CA ILE A 151 5.41 -19.47 -25.62
C ILE A 151 6.16 -20.37 -24.61
N PRO A 152 7.36 -20.89 -24.94
CA PRO A 152 8.16 -21.64 -23.99
C PRO A 152 8.52 -20.82 -22.74
N VAL A 153 8.54 -21.46 -21.57
CA VAL A 153 8.80 -20.81 -20.26
C VAL A 153 10.08 -19.98 -20.28
N LEU A 154 11.14 -20.47 -20.95
CA LEU A 154 12.41 -19.76 -21.05
C LEU A 154 12.25 -18.35 -21.65
N TRP A 155 11.46 -18.22 -22.72
CA TRP A 155 11.18 -16.93 -23.34
C TRP A 155 10.25 -16.08 -22.47
N GLY A 156 9.30 -16.71 -21.77
CA GLY A 156 8.47 -16.04 -20.77
C GLY A 156 9.31 -15.37 -19.68
N VAL A 157 10.30 -16.08 -19.13
CA VAL A 157 11.22 -15.56 -18.09
C VAL A 157 12.06 -14.39 -18.61
N ILE A 158 12.52 -14.45 -19.87
CA ILE A 158 13.28 -13.34 -20.48
C ILE A 158 12.39 -12.11 -20.62
N ILE A 159 11.14 -12.28 -21.09
CA ILE A 159 10.19 -11.17 -21.23
C ILE A 159 9.89 -10.53 -19.87
N THR A 160 9.66 -11.33 -18.82
CA THR A 160 9.44 -10.81 -17.47
C THR A 160 10.65 -10.07 -16.92
N ALA A 161 11.87 -10.58 -17.17
CA ALA A 161 13.09 -9.88 -16.75
C ALA A 161 13.25 -8.53 -17.48
N CYS A 162 12.83 -8.44 -18.75
CA CYS A 162 12.78 -7.16 -19.46
C CYS A 162 11.70 -6.22 -18.89
N ASP A 163 10.53 -6.75 -18.54
CA ASP A 163 9.42 -5.97 -17.98
C ASP A 163 9.77 -5.38 -16.61
N THR A 164 10.41 -6.16 -15.73
CA THR A 164 10.86 -5.64 -14.42
C THR A 164 11.89 -4.52 -14.58
N LEU A 165 12.79 -4.61 -15.56
CA LEU A 165 13.71 -3.51 -15.89
C LEU A 165 12.97 -2.27 -16.39
N ILE A 166 11.92 -2.43 -17.21
CA ILE A 166 11.07 -1.32 -17.67
C ILE A 166 10.36 -0.66 -16.49
N LEU A 167 9.80 -1.45 -15.56
CA LEU A 167 9.18 -0.94 -14.34
C LEU A 167 10.17 -0.17 -13.45
N LEU A 168 11.39 -0.67 -13.31
CA LEU A 168 12.46 0.03 -12.57
C LEU A 168 12.86 1.35 -13.24
N LEU A 169 12.93 1.39 -14.58
CA LEU A 169 13.15 2.65 -15.32
C LEU A 169 11.98 3.62 -15.14
N LEU A 170 10.74 3.12 -15.17
CA LEU A 170 9.55 3.93 -14.95
C LEU A 170 9.51 4.52 -13.53
N GLN A 171 10.00 3.78 -12.53
CA GLN A 171 10.13 4.27 -11.16
C GLN A 171 11.08 5.47 -11.07
N GLN A 172 12.11 5.54 -11.90
CA GLN A 172 13.01 6.71 -11.97
C GLN A 172 12.32 7.95 -12.54
N CYS A 173 11.33 7.76 -13.43
CA CYS A 173 10.53 8.85 -14.01
C CYS A 173 9.48 9.42 -13.03
N GLY A 174 9.25 8.77 -11.88
CA GLY A 174 8.40 9.25 -10.80
C GLY A 174 7.38 8.22 -10.29
N GLN A 175 6.84 8.45 -9.09
CA GLN A 175 5.93 7.50 -8.44
C GLN A 175 4.51 7.48 -9.04
N ARG A 176 4.04 8.60 -9.59
CA ARG A 176 2.67 8.73 -10.13
C ARG A 176 2.36 7.83 -11.32
N PRO A 177 3.21 7.71 -12.37
CA PRO A 177 2.90 6.82 -13.48
C PRO A 177 2.89 5.35 -13.06
N LEU A 178 3.78 4.95 -12.14
CA LEU A 178 3.84 3.59 -11.62
C LEU A 178 2.56 3.24 -10.83
N GLU A 179 2.10 4.17 -9.98
CA GLU A 179 0.83 4.01 -9.25
C GLU A 179 -0.38 3.87 -10.17
N LEU A 180 -0.48 4.69 -11.21
CA LEU A 180 -1.57 4.60 -12.17
C LEU A 180 -1.53 3.29 -12.96
N LEU A 181 -0.34 2.86 -13.40
CA LEU A 181 -0.16 1.61 -14.14
C LEU A 181 -0.62 0.41 -13.29
N VAL A 182 -0.12 0.32 -12.06
CA VAL A 182 -0.46 -0.75 -11.12
C VAL A 182 -1.96 -0.75 -10.80
N LEU A 183 -2.55 0.43 -10.62
CA LEU A 183 -3.99 0.57 -10.38
C LEU A 183 -4.82 0.02 -11.55
N VAL A 184 -4.47 0.39 -12.79
CA VAL A 184 -5.18 -0.10 -13.99
C VAL A 184 -5.06 -1.62 -14.11
N LEU A 185 -3.87 -2.18 -13.88
CA LEU A 185 -3.65 -3.62 -13.90
C LEU A 185 -4.47 -4.34 -12.83
N MET A 186 -4.48 -3.84 -11.60
CA MET A 186 -5.25 -4.40 -10.47
C MET A 186 -6.76 -4.40 -10.74
N PHE A 187 -7.29 -3.32 -11.30
CA PHE A 187 -8.71 -3.26 -11.68
C PHE A 187 -9.02 -4.23 -12.82
N GLY A 188 -8.13 -4.36 -13.81
CA GLY A 188 -8.29 -5.33 -14.90
C GLY A 188 -8.41 -6.76 -14.40
N VAL A 189 -7.52 -7.17 -13.50
CA VAL A 189 -7.55 -8.49 -12.85
C VAL A 189 -8.83 -8.68 -12.04
N THR A 190 -9.20 -7.70 -11.21
CA THR A 190 -10.43 -7.77 -10.41
C THR A 190 -11.67 -7.95 -11.28
N ILE A 191 -11.77 -7.22 -12.40
CA ILE A 191 -12.88 -7.34 -13.35
C ILE A 191 -12.90 -8.74 -13.97
N CYS A 192 -11.73 -9.29 -14.34
CA CYS A 192 -11.62 -10.65 -14.87
C CYS A 192 -12.20 -11.69 -13.89
N PHE A 193 -11.77 -11.66 -12.63
CA PHE A 193 -12.27 -12.57 -11.60
C PHE A 193 -13.76 -12.39 -11.31
N ILE A 194 -14.29 -11.16 -11.34
CA ILE A 194 -15.73 -10.92 -11.16
C ILE A 194 -16.51 -11.57 -12.31
N VAL A 195 -16.05 -11.40 -13.55
CA VAL A 195 -16.68 -12.01 -14.72
C VAL A 195 -16.65 -13.54 -14.62
N GLU A 196 -15.50 -14.13 -14.27
CA GLU A 196 -15.37 -15.57 -14.03
C GLU A 196 -16.30 -16.07 -12.92
N LEU A 197 -16.44 -15.34 -11.81
CA LEU A 197 -17.32 -15.70 -10.71
C LEU A 197 -18.80 -15.67 -11.13
N VAL A 198 -19.20 -14.71 -11.97
CA VAL A 198 -20.56 -14.65 -12.54
C VAL A 198 -20.82 -15.85 -13.45
N PHE A 199 -19.86 -16.25 -14.28
CA PHE A 199 -19.98 -17.44 -15.12
C PHE A 199 -19.96 -18.75 -14.33
N ALA A 200 -19.20 -18.82 -13.24
CA ALA A 200 -19.09 -20.00 -12.39
C ALA A 200 -20.38 -20.31 -11.61
N GLN A 201 -21.28 -19.32 -11.42
CA GLN A 201 -22.54 -19.45 -10.69
C GLN A 201 -22.40 -20.20 -9.36
N PRO A 202 -21.58 -19.72 -8.41
CA PRO A 202 -21.31 -20.45 -7.19
C PRO A 202 -22.57 -20.57 -6.32
N SER A 203 -22.72 -21.73 -5.66
CA SER A 203 -23.84 -21.95 -4.75
C SER A 203 -23.67 -21.10 -3.48
N VAL A 204 -24.60 -20.19 -3.24
CA VAL A 204 -24.59 -19.33 -2.04
C VAL A 204 -24.61 -20.18 -0.76
N VAL A 205 -25.36 -21.29 -0.78
CA VAL A 205 -25.40 -22.25 0.34
C VAL A 205 -24.03 -22.91 0.56
N GLY A 206 -23.29 -23.23 -0.51
CA GLY A 206 -21.94 -23.78 -0.43
C GLY A 206 -20.96 -22.80 0.20
N ILE A 207 -20.98 -21.54 -0.24
CA ILE A 207 -20.15 -20.47 0.34
C ILE A 207 -20.44 -20.30 1.83
N LEU A 208 -21.72 -20.21 2.22
CA LEU A 208 -22.11 -20.06 3.62
C LEU A 208 -21.71 -21.29 4.46
N SER A 209 -21.83 -22.50 3.91
CA SER A 209 -21.39 -23.71 4.60
C SER A 209 -19.87 -23.76 4.79
N GLY A 210 -19.11 -23.17 3.85
CA GLY A 210 -17.65 -23.07 3.91
C GLY A 210 -17.12 -22.06 4.94
N LEU A 211 -17.96 -21.15 5.42
CA LEU A 211 -17.64 -20.25 6.53
C LEU A 211 -17.69 -20.95 7.89
N ILE A 212 -18.29 -22.14 7.96
CA ILE A 212 -18.32 -22.94 9.18
C ILE A 212 -16.95 -23.60 9.34
N PRO A 213 -16.31 -23.49 10.53
CA PRO A 213 -14.98 -24.04 10.76
C PRO A 213 -15.01 -25.56 10.60
N THR A 214 -14.43 -26.05 9.51
CA THR A 214 -14.31 -27.47 9.21
C THR A 214 -12.89 -27.74 8.72
N VAL A 215 -12.22 -28.74 9.29
CA VAL A 215 -10.85 -29.10 8.88
C VAL A 215 -10.88 -30.50 8.25
N PRO A 216 -11.02 -30.59 6.91
CA PRO A 216 -10.92 -31.87 6.22
C PRO A 216 -9.56 -32.54 6.44
N ALA A 217 -9.52 -33.87 6.42
CA ALA A 217 -8.25 -34.59 6.50
C ALA A 217 -7.36 -34.21 5.30
N GLY A 218 -6.08 -33.91 5.57
CA GLY A 218 -5.11 -33.51 4.54
C GLY A 218 -5.14 -32.04 4.14
N SER A 219 -6.03 -31.21 4.71
CA SER A 219 -6.11 -29.78 4.37
C SER A 219 -5.11 -28.90 5.12
N ILE A 220 -4.48 -29.40 6.19
CA ILE A 220 -3.55 -28.65 7.05
C ILE A 220 -2.38 -28.01 6.28
N PRO A 221 -1.70 -28.70 5.33
CA PRO A 221 -0.60 -28.07 4.59
C PRO A 221 -1.07 -26.90 3.72
N VAL A 222 -2.23 -27.03 3.09
CA VAL A 222 -2.81 -25.98 2.25
C VAL A 222 -3.30 -24.82 3.12
N ALA A 223 -3.97 -25.11 4.22
CA ALA A 223 -4.38 -24.12 5.21
C ALA A 223 -3.20 -23.33 5.79
N ALA A 224 -2.11 -24.02 6.14
CA ALA A 224 -0.88 -23.39 6.61
C ALA A 224 -0.23 -22.55 5.50
N GLY A 225 -0.29 -23.03 4.24
CA GLY A 225 0.13 -22.28 3.05
C GLY A 225 -0.65 -20.97 2.89
N MET A 226 -1.99 -21.02 2.93
CA MET A 226 -2.84 -19.83 2.82
C MET A 226 -2.55 -18.80 3.93
N LEU A 227 -2.41 -19.26 5.17
CA LEU A 227 -2.05 -18.40 6.31
C LEU A 227 -0.65 -17.79 6.15
N GLY A 228 0.31 -18.59 5.70
CA GLY A 228 1.70 -18.17 5.50
C GLY A 228 1.85 -17.17 4.36
N ALA A 229 1.20 -17.42 3.23
CA ALA A 229 1.22 -16.56 2.05
C ALA A 229 0.60 -15.18 2.35
N THR A 230 -0.47 -15.16 3.15
CA THR A 230 -1.15 -13.92 3.54
C THR A 230 -0.28 -13.00 4.41
N ILE A 231 0.62 -13.53 5.22
CA ILE A 231 1.49 -12.71 6.08
C ILE A 231 2.80 -12.43 5.36
N MET A 232 2.87 -11.31 4.64
CA MET A 232 4.07 -10.88 3.91
C MET A 232 4.90 -9.89 4.76
N PRO A 233 6.03 -10.30 5.35
CA PRO A 233 6.80 -9.44 6.26
C PRO A 233 7.33 -8.20 5.56
N HIS A 234 7.79 -8.34 4.31
CA HIS A 234 8.27 -7.24 3.48
C HIS A 234 7.19 -6.16 3.25
N ASN A 235 5.93 -6.57 3.10
CA ASN A 235 4.83 -5.63 2.90
C ASN A 235 4.48 -4.86 4.19
N MET A 236 4.68 -5.46 5.36
CA MET A 236 4.58 -4.75 6.64
C MET A 236 5.66 -3.68 6.78
N TYR A 237 6.91 -4.00 6.40
CA TYR A 237 7.99 -3.02 6.36
C TYR A 237 7.69 -1.86 5.40
N LEU A 238 7.24 -2.18 4.19
CA LEU A 238 6.88 -1.22 3.16
C LEU A 238 5.78 -0.26 3.65
N HIS A 239 4.69 -0.79 4.19
CA HIS A 239 3.56 0.02 4.64
C HIS A 239 3.94 0.95 5.81
N SER A 240 4.70 0.44 6.79
CA SER A 240 5.22 1.26 7.88
C SER A 240 6.12 2.40 7.37
N GLY A 241 6.94 2.13 6.33
CA GLY A 241 7.85 3.12 5.73
C GLY A 241 7.13 4.18 4.90
N ILE A 242 6.15 3.79 4.09
CA ILE A 242 5.30 4.71 3.31
C ILE A 242 4.60 5.69 4.26
N ILE A 243 4.03 5.17 5.36
CA ILE A 243 3.32 6.00 6.32
C ILE A 243 4.26 6.87 7.15
N SER A 244 5.40 6.34 7.61
CA SER A 244 6.42 7.12 8.34
C SER A 244 6.99 8.28 7.50
N ASN A 245 7.26 8.06 6.22
CA ASN A 245 7.69 9.11 5.30
C ASN A 245 6.63 10.21 5.13
N LYS A 246 5.35 9.85 5.14
CA LYS A 246 4.25 10.83 5.13
C LYS A 246 4.11 11.55 6.46
N ALA A 247 4.12 10.85 7.59
CA ALA A 247 4.09 11.48 8.92
C ALA A 247 5.24 12.47 9.09
N SER A 248 6.43 12.16 8.59
CA SER A 248 7.57 13.09 8.61
C SER A 248 7.35 14.31 7.70
N ARG A 249 6.73 14.15 6.51
CA ARG A 249 6.32 15.28 5.65
C ARG A 249 5.21 16.12 6.27
N ASP A 250 4.24 15.48 6.90
CA ASP A 250 3.09 16.11 7.53
C ASP A 250 3.48 16.75 8.87
N ILE A 251 4.48 16.26 9.60
CA ILE A 251 5.06 16.94 10.77
C ILE A 251 5.79 18.21 10.34
N VAL A 252 6.48 18.21 9.19
CA VAL A 252 7.09 19.43 8.61
C VAL A 252 6.02 20.43 8.17
N MET A 253 4.88 19.97 7.64
CA MET A 253 3.75 20.85 7.28
C MET A 253 2.88 21.27 8.49
N ALA A 254 2.70 20.39 9.49
CA ALA A 254 1.93 20.65 10.71
C ALA A 254 2.68 21.58 11.67
N LYS A 255 4.01 21.66 11.58
CA LYS A 255 4.78 22.73 12.23
C LYS A 255 4.54 24.11 11.60
N ARG A 256 4.01 24.17 10.37
CA ARG A 256 3.64 25.42 9.67
C ARG A 256 2.15 25.76 9.77
N LEU A 257 1.28 24.77 9.91
CA LEU A 257 -0.17 24.95 10.02
C LEU A 257 -0.69 24.07 11.17
N ASN A 258 -1.16 24.71 12.25
CA ASN A 258 -1.81 24.10 13.42
C ASN A 258 -3.02 23.22 13.02
N LEU A 259 -2.77 22.02 12.49
CA LEU A 259 -3.79 21.09 12.02
C LEU A 259 -3.77 19.78 12.83
N PHE A 260 -3.61 19.88 14.14
CA PHE A 260 -3.74 18.73 15.06
C PHE A 260 -5.19 18.24 15.25
N ALA A 261 -6.18 18.90 14.63
CA ALA A 261 -7.60 18.60 14.87
C ALA A 261 -8.13 17.37 14.12
N PHE A 262 -7.57 17.01 12.96
CA PHE A 262 -8.17 15.95 12.12
C PHE A 262 -7.78 14.52 12.53
N PHE A 263 -6.60 14.32 13.13
CA PHE A 263 -6.11 12.99 13.52
C PHE A 263 -6.45 12.56 14.95
N ARG A 264 -7.14 13.41 15.74
CA ARG A 264 -7.43 13.14 17.15
C ARG A 264 -8.56 12.13 17.39
N PHE A 265 -9.27 11.68 16.36
CA PHE A 265 -10.49 10.88 16.55
C PHE A 265 -10.30 9.37 16.79
N ASN A 266 -9.07 8.87 17.05
CA ASN A 266 -8.89 7.43 17.30
C ASN A 266 -7.75 7.06 18.27
N VAL A 267 -7.47 7.91 19.28
CA VAL A 267 -6.39 7.69 20.26
C VAL A 267 -6.89 7.43 21.70
N VAL A 268 -8.20 7.32 21.96
CA VAL A 268 -8.66 6.90 23.30
C VAL A 268 -9.86 5.96 23.20
N SER A 269 -9.58 4.67 23.37
CA SER A 269 -10.28 3.78 24.32
C SER A 269 -9.39 2.57 24.60
#